data_AF-A0A7J7MM49-F1
#
_entry.id   AF-A0A7J7MM49-F1
#
_cell.length_a   1.000
_cell.length_b   1.000
_cell.length_c   1.000
_cell.angle_alpha   90.00
_cell.angle_beta   90.00
_cell.angle_gamma   90.00
#
_symmetry.space_group_name_H-M   'P 1'
#
loop_
_entity.id
_entity.type
_entity.pdbx_description
1 polymer ?
#
loop_
_entity_poly.entity_id
_entity_poly.type
_entity_poly.pdbx_seq_one_letter_code
_entity_poly.pdbx_strand_id
1 'polypeptide(L)'
;MSRVRCILRGLDFKAYLLLFIIIPTCVLGLYLHGQKITYFLRPIWVSMENLCRLHGWGTRESPRRVFNAVLFSNEVDILTIRWNELYLYITQFVLLESNSTFTGFLKHLVFADYRDQFKFIDPRLTYGTIGGRFKKGENPFVEEAYQRVTLDQLLKIASISDDDLLIMSDVDEIPSSHTINLI
;
A
#
# COMPACT_ATOMS: atom_id res chain seq x y z
N MET A 1 26.76 47.99 -33.24
CA MET A 1 26.29 47.85 -31.84
C MET A 1 24.95 48.55 -31.52
N SER A 2 24.09 48.87 -32.50
CA SER A 2 22.84 49.62 -32.27
C SER A 2 21.58 48.73 -32.13
N ARG A 3 21.55 47.55 -32.77
CA ARG A 3 20.33 46.71 -32.82
C ARG A 3 20.00 45.95 -31.52
N VAL A 4 20.99 45.68 -30.67
CA VAL A 4 20.78 44.96 -29.39
C VAL A 4 20.09 45.86 -28.35
N ARG A 5 20.29 47.19 -28.41
CA ARG A 5 19.67 48.14 -27.47
C ARG A 5 18.16 48.32 -27.66
N CYS A 6 17.60 47.94 -28.81
CA CYS A 6 16.16 48.07 -29.08
C CYS A 6 15.35 46.87 -28.56
N ILE A 7 15.97 45.70 -28.40
CA ILE A 7 15.28 44.47 -27.95
C ILE A 7 15.00 44.52 -26.43
N LEU A 8 15.87 45.18 -25.66
CA LEU A 8 15.78 45.24 -24.19
C LEU A 8 14.82 46.32 -23.64
N ARG A 9 14.18 47.13 -24.49
CA ARG A 9 13.28 48.21 -24.05
C ARG A 9 11.80 47.85 -24.00
N GLY A 10 11.43 46.61 -24.35
CA GLY A 10 10.03 46.19 -24.47
C GLY A 10 9.62 44.96 -23.66
N LEU A 11 10.52 44.33 -22.90
CA LEU A 11 10.13 43.24 -22.00
C LEU A 11 9.70 43.80 -20.64
N ASP A 12 8.42 43.60 -20.31
CA ASP A 12 7.81 43.87 -19.01
C ASP A 12 8.64 43.19 -17.89
N PHE A 13 8.77 43.83 -16.72
CA PHE A 13 9.40 43.24 -15.53
C PHE A 13 8.81 41.86 -15.20
N LYS A 14 7.51 41.66 -15.48
CA LYS A 14 6.85 40.35 -15.38
C LYS A 14 7.49 39.27 -16.25
N ALA A 15 7.97 39.63 -17.44
CA ALA A 15 8.63 38.70 -18.35
C ALA A 15 10.01 38.28 -17.82
N TYR A 16 10.76 39.19 -17.18
CA TYR A 16 12.02 38.86 -16.51
C TYR A 16 11.80 37.94 -15.31
N LEU A 17 10.79 38.22 -14.47
CA LEU A 17 10.42 37.35 -13.36
C LEU A 17 10.06 35.94 -13.84
N LEU A 18 9.25 35.86 -14.90
CA LEU A 18 8.83 34.59 -15.47
C LEU A 18 10.03 33.80 -16.04
N LEU A 19 10.89 34.45 -16.83
CA LEU A 19 12.00 33.80 -17.52
C LEU A 19 13.14 33.38 -16.59
N PHE A 20 13.49 34.21 -15.61
CA PHE A 20 14.67 34.00 -14.77
C PHE A 20 14.38 33.41 -13.40
N ILE A 21 13.12 33.46 -12.93
CA ILE A 21 12.75 32.92 -11.62
C ILE A 21 11.75 31.79 -11.77
N ILE A 22 10.60 32.01 -12.42
CA ILE A 22 9.53 31.00 -12.47
C ILE A 22 9.94 29.81 -13.33
N ILE A 23 10.38 30.02 -14.57
CA ILE A 23 10.76 28.91 -15.46
C ILE A 23 11.91 28.07 -14.85
N PRO A 24 13.03 28.63 -14.36
CA PRO A 24 14.11 27.83 -13.81
C PRO A 24 13.71 27.08 -12.54
N THR A 25 12.89 27.67 -11.68
CA THR A 25 12.39 26.98 -10.47
C THR A 25 11.41 25.87 -10.83
N CYS A 26 10.53 26.06 -11.81
CA CYS A 26 9.67 25.00 -12.33
C CYS A 26 10.49 23.87 -12.97
N VAL A 27 11.49 24.19 -13.80
CA VAL A 27 12.37 23.19 -14.43
C VAL A 27 13.16 22.43 -13.37
N LEU A 28 13.70 23.11 -12.36
CA LEU A 28 14.38 22.47 -11.24
C LEU A 28 13.42 21.57 -10.46
N GLY A 29 12.20 22.03 -10.18
CA GLY A 29 11.16 21.22 -9.53
C GLY A 29 10.80 19.97 -10.33
N LEU A 30 10.62 20.10 -11.65
CA LEU A 30 10.38 18.98 -12.56
C LEU A 30 11.58 18.03 -12.63
N TYR A 31 12.82 18.53 -12.58
CA TYR A 31 14.01 17.70 -12.56
C TYR A 31 14.12 16.90 -11.25
N LEU A 32 13.93 17.56 -10.10
CA LEU A 32 14.04 16.94 -8.78
C LEU A 32 12.86 16.02 -8.44
N HIS A 33 11.68 16.31 -8.95
CA HIS A 33 10.45 15.57 -8.64
C HIS A 33 9.83 14.87 -9.85
N GLY A 34 10.49 14.86 -11.00
CA GLY A 34 9.97 14.33 -12.25
C GLY A 34 9.44 12.92 -12.08
N GLN A 35 10.23 12.03 -11.48
CA GLN A 35 9.81 10.65 -11.22
C GLN A 35 8.51 10.56 -10.38
N LYS A 36 8.36 11.38 -9.34
CA LYS A 36 7.13 11.42 -8.51
C LYS A 36 5.94 11.92 -9.32
N ILE A 37 6.14 12.95 -10.14
CA ILE A 37 5.13 13.50 -11.03
C ILE A 37 4.71 12.45 -12.06
N THR A 38 5.66 11.73 -12.66
CA THR A 38 5.37 10.67 -13.62
C THR A 38 4.62 9.51 -12.98
N TYR A 39 4.96 9.10 -11.75
CA TYR A 39 4.21 8.07 -11.04
C TYR A 39 2.79 8.54 -10.69
N PHE A 40 2.64 9.78 -10.22
CA PHE A 40 1.34 10.36 -9.90
C PHE A 40 0.42 10.44 -11.12
N LEU A 41 0.96 10.78 -12.30
CA LEU A 41 0.21 10.88 -13.55
C LEU A 41 0.14 9.57 -14.35
N ARG A 42 0.85 8.52 -13.94
CA ARG A 42 0.89 7.21 -14.63
C ARG A 42 -0.51 6.62 -14.88
N PRO A 43 -1.48 6.65 -13.95
CA PRO A 43 -2.83 6.13 -14.19
C PRO A 43 -3.57 6.83 -15.33
N ILE A 44 -3.19 8.08 -15.65
CA ILE A 44 -3.85 8.91 -16.67
C ILE A 44 -3.26 8.61 -18.06
N TRP A 45 -1.97 8.29 -18.14
CA TRP A 45 -1.24 8.23 -19.41
C TRP A 45 -1.00 6.80 -19.93
N VAL A 46 -1.21 5.78 -19.10
CA VAL A 46 -0.93 4.38 -19.47
C VAL A 46 -2.15 3.51 -19.19
N SER A 47 -2.65 2.84 -20.24
CA SER A 47 -3.73 1.86 -20.13
C SER A 47 -3.26 0.56 -19.46
N MET A 48 -4.20 -0.18 -18.87
CA MET A 48 -3.90 -1.50 -18.31
C MET A 48 -3.33 -2.46 -19.35
N GLU A 49 -3.84 -2.43 -20.59
CA GLU A 49 -3.30 -3.25 -21.70
C GLU A 49 -1.81 -3.00 -21.93
N ASN A 50 -1.38 -1.74 -21.95
CA ASN A 50 0.02 -1.40 -22.12
C ASN A 50 0.86 -1.87 -20.93
N LEU A 51 0.36 -1.72 -19.69
CA LEU A 51 1.05 -2.22 -18.50
C LEU A 51 1.21 -3.74 -18.55
N CYS A 52 0.14 -4.50 -18.80
CA CYS A 52 0.20 -5.96 -18.93
C CYS A 52 1.18 -6.38 -20.05
N ARG A 53 1.13 -5.73 -21.21
CA ARG A 53 2.03 -6.03 -22.35
C ARG A 53 3.51 -5.84 -22.00
N LEU A 54 3.87 -4.84 -21.18
CA LEU A 54 5.25 -4.64 -20.72
C LEU A 54 5.79 -5.83 -19.90
N HIS A 55 4.91 -6.56 -19.22
CA HIS A 55 5.25 -7.75 -18.46
C HIS A 55 5.04 -9.06 -19.24
N GLY A 56 4.67 -8.99 -20.52
CA GLY A 56 4.32 -10.16 -21.33
C GLY A 56 2.99 -10.80 -20.94
N TRP A 57 2.10 -10.06 -20.27
CA TRP A 57 0.80 -10.53 -19.79
C TRP A 57 -0.34 -10.05 -20.70
N GLY A 58 -1.43 -10.82 -20.72
CA GLY A 58 -2.71 -10.39 -21.25
C GLY A 58 -3.57 -9.73 -20.17
N THR A 59 -4.46 -8.83 -20.56
CA THR A 59 -5.48 -8.27 -19.67
C THR A 59 -6.53 -9.32 -19.32
N ARG A 60 -6.99 -9.34 -18.06
CA ARG A 60 -8.10 -10.21 -17.64
C ARG A 60 -9.44 -9.55 -17.95
N GLU A 61 -10.48 -10.37 -18.18
CA GLU A 61 -11.85 -9.88 -18.37
C GLU A 61 -12.44 -9.33 -17.06
N SER A 62 -12.12 -9.96 -15.93
CA SER A 62 -12.49 -9.52 -14.59
C SER A 62 -11.25 -9.42 -13.69
N PRO A 63 -11.19 -8.43 -12.78
CA PRO A 63 -10.12 -8.36 -11.78
C PRO A 63 -10.03 -9.63 -10.95
N ARG A 64 -8.80 -10.03 -10.57
CA ARG A 64 -8.58 -11.15 -9.65
C ARG A 64 -9.14 -10.79 -8.28
N ARG A 65 -9.72 -11.76 -7.56
CA ARG A 65 -10.02 -11.56 -6.13
C ARG A 65 -8.72 -11.55 -5.35
N VAL A 66 -8.55 -10.57 -4.47
CA VAL A 66 -7.31 -10.40 -3.69
C VAL A 66 -7.62 -10.50 -2.21
N PHE A 67 -6.87 -11.34 -1.52
CA PHE A 67 -6.94 -11.55 -0.09
C PHE A 67 -5.73 -10.89 0.57
N ASN A 68 -5.98 -9.99 1.52
CA ASN A 68 -4.93 -9.37 2.32
C ASN A 68 -4.89 -10.01 3.70
N ALA A 69 -3.86 -10.80 3.98
CA ALA A 69 -3.72 -11.53 5.22
C ALA A 69 -2.55 -10.98 6.04
N VAL A 70 -2.80 -10.54 7.27
CA VAL A 70 -1.77 -10.00 8.15
C VAL A 70 -1.88 -10.53 9.57
N LEU A 71 -0.73 -10.71 10.22
CA LEU A 71 -0.63 -10.96 11.64
C LEU A 71 -0.58 -9.63 12.38
N PHE A 72 -1.42 -9.45 13.39
CA PHE A 72 -1.54 -8.18 14.10
C PHE A 72 -1.04 -8.24 15.53
N SER A 73 -0.22 -7.26 15.88
CA SER A 73 0.33 -7.10 17.23
C SER A 73 -0.25 -5.87 17.95
N ASN A 74 0.15 -4.66 17.55
CA ASN A 74 -0.19 -3.40 18.22
C ASN A 74 -0.21 -2.16 17.30
N GLU A 75 0.08 -2.31 16.01
CA GLU A 75 0.33 -1.20 15.08
C GLU A 75 -0.96 -0.66 14.45
N VAL A 76 -1.86 -0.14 15.28
CA VAL A 76 -3.19 0.35 14.85
C VAL A 76 -3.10 1.41 13.75
N ASP A 77 -2.17 2.36 13.88
CA ASP A 77 -2.00 3.44 12.91
C ASP A 77 -1.53 2.93 11.54
N ILE A 78 -0.58 1.99 11.53
CA ILE A 78 -0.06 1.38 10.31
C ILE A 78 -1.14 0.51 9.66
N LEU A 79 -1.90 -0.26 10.44
CA LEU A 79 -3.05 -1.02 9.94
C LEU A 79 -4.08 -0.09 9.29
N THR A 80 -4.32 1.07 9.90
CA THR A 80 -5.21 2.10 9.36
C THR A 80 -4.72 2.60 8.01
N ILE A 81 -3.44 2.94 7.90
CA ILE A 81 -2.84 3.39 6.62
C ILE A 81 -2.95 2.28 5.57
N ARG A 82 -2.57 1.04 5.92
CA ARG A 82 -2.64 -0.12 5.03
C ARG A 82 -4.04 -0.33 4.48
N TRP A 83 -5.05 -0.35 5.34
CA TRP A 83 -6.43 -0.60 4.91
C TRP A 83 -7.03 0.53 4.10
N ASN A 84 -6.65 1.79 4.36
CA ASN A 84 -7.07 2.91 3.52
C ASN A 84 -6.42 2.85 2.13
N GLU A 85 -5.12 2.55 2.04
CA GLU A 85 -4.41 2.39 0.76
C GLU A 85 -4.99 1.22 -0.07
N LEU A 86 -5.32 0.12 0.60
CA LEU A 86 -5.71 -1.13 -0.05
C LEU A 86 -7.22 -1.29 -0.24
N TYR A 87 -8.05 -0.41 0.33
CA TYR A 87 -9.51 -0.58 0.44
C TYR A 87 -10.21 -0.94 -0.88
N LEU A 88 -9.80 -0.30 -1.97
CA LEU A 88 -10.45 -0.42 -3.28
C LEU A 88 -10.01 -1.68 -4.05
N TYR A 89 -8.90 -2.30 -3.68
CA TYR A 89 -8.26 -3.36 -4.46
C TYR A 89 -8.35 -4.74 -3.79
N ILE A 90 -8.69 -4.79 -2.50
CA ILE A 90 -8.79 -6.03 -1.74
C ILE A 90 -10.24 -6.51 -1.69
N THR A 91 -10.44 -7.79 -2.00
CA THR A 91 -11.74 -8.46 -1.89
C THR A 91 -12.04 -8.84 -0.45
N GLN A 92 -11.06 -9.39 0.27
CA GLN A 92 -11.22 -9.83 1.65
C GLN A 92 -9.97 -9.49 2.47
N PHE A 93 -10.18 -8.84 3.61
CA PHE A 93 -9.17 -8.61 4.62
C PHE A 93 -9.22 -9.75 5.64
N VAL A 94 -8.06 -10.30 5.98
CA VAL A 94 -7.90 -11.42 6.88
C VAL A 94 -6.91 -10.99 7.96
N LEU A 95 -7.36 -10.96 9.20
CA LEU A 95 -6.59 -10.44 10.32
C LEU A 95 -6.53 -11.48 11.42
N LEU A 96 -5.33 -11.96 11.75
CA LEU A 96 -5.11 -12.82 12.92
C LEU A 96 -4.44 -12.03 14.03
N GLU A 97 -5.02 -12.04 15.21
CA GLU A 97 -4.44 -11.42 16.40
C GLU A 97 -4.13 -12.46 17.47
N SER A 98 -2.94 -12.38 18.05
CA SER A 98 -2.53 -13.22 19.17
C SER A 98 -2.63 -12.49 20.50
N ASN A 99 -2.93 -13.19 21.59
CA ASN A 99 -2.76 -12.67 22.96
C ASN A 99 -1.30 -12.79 23.47
N SER A 100 -0.35 -13.10 22.59
CA SER A 100 1.09 -13.05 22.87
C SER A 100 1.80 -12.17 21.84
N THR A 101 2.84 -11.49 22.29
CA THR A 101 3.88 -10.91 21.44
C THR A 101 4.70 -12.03 20.77
N PHE A 102 5.40 -11.71 19.68
CA PHE A 102 6.31 -12.67 19.00
C PHE A 102 7.46 -13.15 19.90
N THR A 103 7.79 -12.42 20.96
CA THR A 103 8.81 -12.80 21.95
C THR A 103 8.24 -13.59 23.15
N GLY A 104 6.96 -13.97 23.11
CA GLY A 104 6.33 -14.84 24.11
C GLY A 104 5.80 -14.14 25.36
N PHE A 105 5.68 -12.81 25.36
CA PHE A 105 5.02 -12.06 26.44
C PHE A 105 3.52 -11.92 26.20
N LEU A 106 2.74 -12.04 27.26
CA LEU A 106 1.29 -11.79 27.26
C LEU A 106 0.98 -10.36 26.78
N LYS A 107 0.04 -10.23 25.85
CA LYS A 107 -0.54 -8.97 25.41
C LYS A 107 -2.06 -9.06 25.37
N HIS A 108 -2.72 -7.92 25.55
CA HIS A 108 -4.15 -7.82 25.29
C HIS A 108 -4.41 -7.83 23.77
N LEU A 109 -5.67 -8.07 23.40
CA LEU A 109 -6.12 -8.05 22.00
C LEU A 109 -6.40 -6.60 21.59
N VAL A 110 -5.34 -5.89 21.21
CA VAL A 110 -5.36 -4.49 20.80
C VAL A 110 -6.37 -4.25 19.67
N PHE A 111 -6.43 -5.09 18.64
CA PHE A 111 -7.39 -4.88 17.55
C PHE A 111 -8.83 -5.02 18.03
N ALA A 112 -9.11 -6.01 18.90
CA ALA A 112 -10.43 -6.18 19.47
C ALA A 112 -10.91 -4.89 20.19
N ASP A 113 -10.02 -4.21 20.91
CA ASP A 113 -10.33 -2.97 21.62
C ASP A 113 -10.60 -1.78 20.67
N TYR A 114 -9.96 -1.77 19.49
CA TYR A 114 -10.06 -0.68 18.50
C TYR A 114 -10.99 -1.00 17.33
N ARG A 115 -11.63 -2.17 17.33
CA ARG A 115 -12.41 -2.68 16.20
C ARG A 115 -13.50 -1.72 15.72
N ASP A 116 -14.10 -0.97 16.64
CA ASP A 116 -15.13 0.02 16.32
C ASP A 116 -14.67 1.11 15.34
N GLN A 117 -13.36 1.40 15.27
CA GLN A 117 -12.79 2.38 14.34
C GLN A 117 -12.73 1.85 12.90
N PHE A 118 -12.85 0.54 12.70
CA PHE A 118 -12.68 -0.15 11.44
C PHE A 118 -13.98 -0.69 10.83
N LYS A 119 -15.14 -0.14 11.23
CA LYS A 119 -16.47 -0.54 10.71
C LYS A 119 -16.60 -0.50 9.19
N PHE A 120 -15.82 0.36 8.52
CA PHE A 120 -15.81 0.46 7.07
C PHE A 120 -15.25 -0.80 6.38
N ILE A 121 -14.47 -1.63 7.10
CA ILE A 121 -13.85 -2.88 6.62
C ILE A 121 -14.67 -4.10 7.04
N ASP A 122 -15.48 -4.02 8.10
CA ASP A 122 -16.24 -5.16 8.67
C ASP A 122 -16.94 -6.06 7.63
N PRO A 123 -17.60 -5.54 6.57
CA PRO A 123 -18.25 -6.39 5.57
C PRO A 123 -17.30 -7.31 4.81
N ARG A 124 -16.00 -6.97 4.76
CA ARG A 124 -14.93 -7.70 4.07
C ARG A 124 -13.84 -8.17 5.04
N LEU A 125 -14.14 -8.25 6.34
CA LEU A 125 -13.17 -8.65 7.36
C LEU A 125 -13.42 -10.08 7.84
N THR A 126 -12.41 -10.92 7.73
CA THR A 126 -12.31 -12.18 8.47
C THR A 126 -11.30 -11.99 9.59
N TYR A 127 -11.80 -11.80 10.82
CA TYR A 127 -10.97 -11.64 12.01
C TYR A 127 -10.91 -12.93 12.82
N GLY A 128 -9.71 -13.34 13.22
CA GLY A 128 -9.46 -14.48 14.08
C GLY A 128 -8.54 -14.14 15.24
N THR A 129 -8.68 -14.86 16.34
CA THR A 129 -7.84 -14.72 17.53
C THR A 129 -7.18 -16.04 17.89
N ILE A 130 -5.95 -16.01 18.41
CA ILE A 130 -5.22 -17.20 18.84
C ILE A 130 -4.49 -16.96 20.18
N GLY A 131 -4.33 -18.04 20.94
CA GLY A 131 -3.42 -18.08 22.08
C GLY A 131 -1.97 -18.22 21.63
N GLY A 132 -1.02 -17.46 22.18
CA GLY A 132 0.41 -17.70 21.94
C GLY A 132 0.94 -18.96 22.63
N ARG A 133 2.16 -19.40 22.27
CA ARG A 133 2.82 -20.52 22.98
C ARG A 133 3.49 -20.07 24.29
N PHE A 134 3.66 -18.75 24.47
CA PHE A 134 4.22 -18.12 25.68
C PHE A 134 5.62 -18.62 26.05
N LYS A 135 6.44 -18.95 25.04
CA LYS A 135 7.82 -19.41 25.23
C LYS A 135 8.80 -18.25 25.15
N LYS A 136 9.27 -17.80 26.32
CA LYS A 136 10.24 -16.69 26.43
C LYS A 136 11.66 -17.16 26.07
N GLY A 137 12.43 -16.28 25.44
CA GLY A 137 13.83 -16.53 25.08
C GLY A 137 14.03 -17.47 23.89
N GLU A 138 12.95 -17.91 23.25
CA GLU A 138 13.00 -18.61 21.98
C GLU A 138 13.11 -17.63 20.81
N ASN A 139 13.51 -18.13 19.65
CA ASN A 139 13.51 -17.37 18.41
C ASN A 139 12.06 -16.87 18.09
N PRO A 140 11.85 -15.55 17.92
CA PRO A 140 10.53 -14.97 17.63
C PRO A 140 9.84 -15.55 16.39
N PHE A 141 10.62 -15.99 15.40
CA PHE A 141 10.10 -16.60 14.17
C PHE A 141 9.34 -17.91 14.42
N VAL A 142 9.54 -18.57 15.56
CA VAL A 142 8.80 -19.79 15.90
C VAL A 142 7.36 -19.46 16.34
N GLU A 143 7.17 -18.37 17.11
CA GLU A 143 5.81 -17.88 17.42
C GLU A 143 5.12 -17.33 16.17
N GLU A 144 5.85 -16.62 15.31
CA GLU A 144 5.32 -16.13 14.04
C GLU A 144 4.90 -17.28 13.12
N ALA A 145 5.75 -18.30 12.92
CA ALA A 145 5.43 -19.47 12.11
C ALA A 145 4.18 -20.19 12.63
N TYR A 146 4.04 -20.32 13.96
CA TYR A 146 2.85 -20.89 14.58
C TYR A 146 1.57 -20.08 14.26
N GLN A 147 1.66 -18.75 14.31
CA GLN A 147 0.56 -17.87 13.93
C GLN A 147 0.24 -17.96 12.42
N ARG A 148 1.25 -18.01 11.54
CA ARG A 148 1.06 -18.17 10.08
C ARG A 148 0.38 -19.49 9.72
N VAL A 149 0.73 -20.60 10.39
CA VAL A 149 0.03 -21.88 10.19
C VAL A 149 -1.44 -21.79 10.60
N THR A 150 -1.76 -21.02 11.63
CA THR A 150 -3.16 -20.83 12.05
C THR A 150 -3.93 -19.91 11.09
N LEU A 151 -3.24 -18.94 10.48
CA LEU A 151 -3.81 -18.07 9.46
C LEU A 151 -4.38 -18.86 8.27
N ASP A 152 -3.80 -20.01 7.92
CA ASP A 152 -4.33 -20.91 6.87
C ASP A 152 -5.78 -21.35 7.15
N GLN A 153 -6.13 -21.59 8.41
CA GLN A 153 -7.51 -21.94 8.78
C GLN A 153 -8.43 -20.74 8.59
N LEU A 154 -7.97 -19.54 8.95
CA LEU A 154 -8.73 -18.31 8.78
C LEU A 154 -8.95 -17.97 7.30
N LEU A 155 -7.97 -18.25 6.44
CA LEU A 155 -8.08 -18.12 4.99
C LEU A 155 -9.14 -19.06 4.40
N LYS A 156 -9.22 -20.30 4.89
CA LYS A 156 -10.28 -21.25 4.50
C LYS A 156 -11.66 -20.76 4.92
N ILE A 157 -11.78 -20.21 6.13
CA ILE A 157 -13.04 -19.59 6.61
C ILE A 157 -13.42 -18.39 5.73
N ALA A 158 -12.43 -17.61 5.31
CA ALA A 158 -12.59 -16.50 4.38
C ALA A 158 -12.98 -16.95 2.95
N SER A 159 -13.09 -18.25 2.68
CA SER A 159 -13.50 -18.83 1.40
C SER A 159 -12.57 -18.42 0.24
N ILE A 160 -11.26 -18.55 0.47
CA ILE A 160 -10.24 -18.43 -0.57
C ILE A 160 -10.32 -19.63 -1.54
N SER A 161 -10.04 -19.38 -2.82
CA SER A 161 -10.09 -20.31 -3.95
C SER A 161 -8.78 -20.29 -4.75
N ASP A 162 -8.56 -21.29 -5.61
CA ASP A 162 -7.29 -21.50 -6.34
C ASP A 162 -6.91 -20.37 -7.30
N ASP A 163 -7.89 -19.64 -7.86
CA ASP A 163 -7.66 -18.47 -8.71
C ASP A 163 -7.58 -17.15 -7.93
N ASP A 164 -7.66 -17.16 -6.60
CA ASP A 164 -7.52 -15.94 -5.80
C ASP A 164 -6.03 -15.60 -5.60
N LEU A 165 -5.71 -14.32 -5.38
CA LEU A 165 -4.37 -13.87 -5.02
C LEU A 165 -4.29 -13.68 -3.51
N LEU A 166 -3.35 -14.37 -2.86
CA LEU A 166 -3.05 -14.17 -1.44
C LEU A 166 -1.83 -13.25 -1.29
N ILE A 167 -2.02 -12.13 -0.59
CA ILE A 167 -0.94 -11.28 -0.10
C ILE A 167 -0.84 -11.50 1.40
N MET A 168 0.17 -12.27 1.82
CA MET A 168 0.52 -12.45 3.22
C MET A 168 1.82 -11.69 3.51
N SER A 169 1.75 -10.69 4.37
CA SER A 169 2.89 -9.83 4.72
C SER A 169 2.75 -9.33 6.15
N ASP A 170 3.77 -8.63 6.62
CA ASP A 170 3.67 -7.89 7.88
C ASP A 170 2.83 -6.61 7.66
N VAL A 171 2.39 -5.98 8.75
CA VAL A 171 1.43 -4.86 8.70
C VAL A 171 2.07 -3.62 8.07
N ASP A 172 3.35 -3.39 8.33
CA ASP A 172 4.18 -2.30 7.81
C ASP A 172 4.68 -2.51 6.37
N GLU A 173 4.60 -3.74 5.85
CA GLU A 173 4.91 -4.06 4.45
C GLU A 173 3.70 -3.78 3.53
N ILE A 174 3.36 -2.49 3.34
CA ILE A 174 2.19 -2.05 2.57
C ILE A 174 2.47 -2.09 1.06
N PRO A 175 1.83 -2.98 0.27
CA PRO A 175 2.00 -2.98 -1.18
C PRO A 175 1.35 -1.74 -1.81
N SER A 176 1.93 -1.27 -2.92
CA SER A 176 1.30 -0.21 -3.70
C SER A 176 -0.02 -0.70 -4.32
N SER A 177 -1.09 0.07 -4.13
CA SER A 177 -2.40 -0.08 -4.79
C SER A 177 -2.29 -0.37 -6.29
N HIS A 178 -1.40 0.34 -6.98
CA HIS A 178 -1.21 0.25 -8.43
C HIS A 178 -0.64 -1.09 -8.86
N THR A 179 0.19 -1.71 -8.00
CA THR A 179 0.75 -3.04 -8.25
C THR A 179 -0.31 -4.11 -8.09
N ILE A 180 -1.18 -4.00 -7.08
CA ILE A 180 -2.27 -4.96 -6.89
C ILE A 180 -3.27 -4.87 -8.04
N ASN A 181 -3.59 -3.66 -8.48
CA ASN A 181 -4.50 -3.46 -9.62
C ASN A 181 -4.00 -4.07 -10.94
N LEU A 182 -2.69 -4.32 -11.06
CA LEU A 182 -2.08 -4.91 -12.26
C LEU A 182 -2.27 -6.44 -12.33
N ILE A 183 -2.53 -7.11 -11.19
CA ILE A 183 -2.53 -8.58 -11.03
C ILE A 183 -3.96 -9.13 -11.07
#